data_AF-A0A1B2HE73-F1
#
_entry.id   AF-A0A1B2HE73-F1
#
_cell.length_a   1.000
_cell.length_b   1.000
_cell.length_c   1.000
_cell.angle_alpha   90.00
_cell.angle_beta   90.00
_cell.angle_gamma   90.00
#
_symmetry.space_group_name_H-M   'P 1'
#
loop_
_entity.id
_entity.type
_entity.pdbx_description
1 polymer ?
#
loop_
_entity_poly.entity_id
_entity_poly.type
_entity_poly.pdbx_seq_one_letter_code
_entity_poly.pdbx_strand_id
1 'polypeptide(L)'
;MDTDTTTASPTTLRAEMVARVRKSGYAQLNEVERVLLETPRHEFVPDAPLTTAYDPWQAVVTHRFEDGRSLSCASAPWLVAAMLDQLDVRPGNRVLEIGAGTGYNACLLAQLTGRADLVTTIDIDPDVTAKASQALTATGYGDVHVVTGDGGLGYPDHAPYDRMIATVSPWDIPAQWWKQLAPGGRLVAPLRWRGQGRSVAFTYTDGRLVSDSLHLCGFVYLVGDGEGELSGAITSDELVSLHWDRDQAVDPEALHGVLDQPRVTTWSGTTIGRNESHDGLWLRLTVTDPRVCRIKVHADVPPEVCDPVAGWWRMALVDGDTLVYLTARRLESDDEVRWELGAIGHGPAAGELTEYLCDEIRSWAPERNQHTPSLIVYPAGTPDSELAGPAIDKTHSRFVLTYDPVE
;
A
#
# COMPACT_ATOMS: atom_id res chain seq x y z
N MET A 1 -32.38 -29.75 23.20
CA MET A 1 -32.00 -29.41 21.82
C MET A 1 -31.15 -28.17 21.97
N ASP A 2 -29.91 -28.39 22.39
CA ASP A 2 -28.92 -27.33 22.60
C ASP A 2 -27.91 -27.46 21.47
N THR A 3 -27.93 -26.51 20.55
CA THR A 3 -26.86 -26.32 19.56
C THR A 3 -25.65 -25.74 20.30
N ASP A 4 -24.77 -26.65 20.70
CA ASP A 4 -23.46 -26.38 21.29
C ASP A 4 -22.65 -25.49 20.32
N THR A 5 -22.57 -24.20 20.62
CA THR A 5 -21.76 -23.24 19.85
C THR A 5 -20.33 -23.38 20.36
N THR A 6 -19.62 -24.38 19.85
CA THR A 6 -18.21 -24.58 20.18
C THR A 6 -17.42 -23.34 19.74
N THR A 7 -17.01 -22.51 20.70
CA THR A 7 -16.15 -21.36 20.42
C THR A 7 -14.80 -21.91 19.95
N ALA A 8 -14.44 -21.66 18.69
CA ALA A 8 -13.22 -22.20 18.09
C ALA A 8 -11.98 -21.78 18.90
N SER A 9 -11.07 -22.73 19.16
CA SER A 9 -9.85 -22.46 19.90
C SER A 9 -8.94 -21.45 19.16
N PRO A 10 -8.09 -20.67 19.85
CA PRO A 10 -7.13 -19.77 19.19
C PRO A 10 -6.24 -20.48 18.16
N THR A 11 -5.83 -21.72 18.45
CA THR A 11 -5.03 -22.55 17.53
C THR A 11 -5.80 -22.89 16.25
N THR A 12 -7.08 -23.24 16.38
CA THR A 12 -7.96 -23.53 15.24
C THR A 12 -8.16 -22.30 14.37
N LEU A 13 -8.52 -21.16 14.98
CA LEU A 13 -8.72 -19.89 14.27
C LEU A 13 -7.44 -19.44 13.55
N ARG A 14 -6.27 -19.62 14.18
CA ARG A 14 -4.98 -19.33 13.56
C ARG A 14 -4.72 -20.18 12.33
N ALA A 15 -4.94 -21.50 12.41
CA ALA A 15 -4.72 -22.40 11.28
C ALA A 15 -5.67 -22.09 10.12
N GLU A 16 -6.94 -21.78 10.40
CA GLU A 16 -7.93 -21.38 9.40
C GLU A 16 -7.57 -20.04 8.74
N MET A 17 -7.12 -19.07 9.52
CA MET A 17 -6.61 -17.79 9.02
C MET A 17 -5.45 -18.03 8.04
N VAL A 18 -4.42 -18.78 8.44
CA VAL A 18 -3.25 -19.05 7.59
C VAL A 18 -3.66 -19.79 6.31
N ALA A 19 -4.54 -20.79 6.40
CA ALA A 19 -5.04 -21.51 5.23
C ALA A 19 -5.77 -20.59 4.25
N ARG A 20 -6.57 -19.62 4.75
CA ARG A 20 -7.24 -18.61 3.92
C ARG A 20 -6.25 -17.66 3.26
N VAL A 21 -5.26 -17.16 4.01
CA VAL A 21 -4.18 -16.30 3.50
C VAL A 21 -3.41 -17.02 2.38
N ARG A 22 -3.04 -18.29 2.60
CA ARG A 22 -2.32 -19.11 1.63
C ARG A 22 -3.11 -19.42 0.36
N LYS A 23 -4.40 -19.75 0.52
CA LYS A 23 -5.31 -19.97 -0.62
C LYS A 23 -5.46 -18.73 -1.50
N SER A 24 -5.30 -17.54 -0.93
CA SER A 24 -5.36 -16.26 -1.65
C SER A 24 -4.03 -15.82 -2.27
N GLY A 25 -2.98 -16.65 -2.21
CA GLY A 25 -1.70 -16.38 -2.88
C GLY A 25 -0.65 -15.66 -2.03
N TYR A 26 -0.85 -15.54 -0.72
CA TYR A 26 0.11 -14.96 0.23
C TYR A 26 0.69 -16.03 1.17
N ALA A 27 1.73 -15.74 1.95
CA ALA A 27 2.45 -16.75 2.75
C ALA A 27 2.87 -17.96 1.89
N GLN A 28 3.39 -17.71 0.69
CA GLN A 28 3.81 -18.75 -0.25
C GLN A 28 5.16 -19.36 0.15
N LEU A 29 6.03 -18.59 0.81
CA LEU A 29 7.25 -19.14 1.41
C LEU A 29 6.88 -20.02 2.61
N ASN A 30 7.42 -21.24 2.66
CA ASN A 30 7.11 -22.21 3.71
C ASN A 30 7.51 -21.68 5.10
N GLU A 31 8.59 -20.92 5.18
CA GLU A 31 9.06 -20.30 6.42
C GLU A 31 8.09 -19.22 6.91
N VAL A 32 7.48 -18.45 6.00
CA VAL A 32 6.47 -17.43 6.35
C VAL A 32 5.19 -18.10 6.84
N GLU A 33 4.70 -19.13 6.15
CA GLU A 33 3.57 -19.94 6.62
C GLU A 33 3.83 -20.52 8.02
N ARG A 34 5.02 -21.10 8.24
CA ARG A 34 5.42 -21.68 9.53
C ARG A 34 5.34 -20.66 10.65
N VAL A 35 5.98 -19.49 10.52
CA VAL A 35 6.00 -18.50 11.62
C VAL A 35 4.61 -17.93 11.90
N LEU A 36 3.75 -17.81 10.90
CA LEU A 36 2.35 -17.41 11.10
C LEU A 36 1.55 -18.47 11.87
N LEU A 37 1.81 -19.76 11.63
CA LEU A 37 1.20 -20.88 12.35
C LEU A 37 1.72 -21.03 13.78
N GLU A 38 2.97 -20.65 14.05
CA GLU A 38 3.61 -20.79 15.35
C GLU A 38 3.32 -19.60 16.28
N THR A 39 3.16 -18.40 15.73
CA THR A 39 3.02 -17.17 16.50
C THR A 39 1.58 -16.92 16.97
N PRO A 40 1.31 -16.81 18.28
CA PRO A 40 -0.04 -16.55 18.78
C PRO A 40 -0.40 -15.08 18.64
N ARG A 41 -0.92 -14.67 17.46
CA ARG A 41 -1.23 -13.26 17.14
C ARG A 41 -2.07 -12.54 18.21
N HIS A 42 -3.01 -13.25 18.85
CA HIS A 42 -3.86 -12.71 19.92
C HIS A 42 -3.09 -12.20 21.15
N GLU A 43 -1.89 -12.72 21.44
CA GLU A 43 -1.04 -12.23 22.54
C GLU A 43 -0.51 -10.80 22.27
N PHE A 44 -0.48 -10.38 21.00
CA PHE A 44 -0.05 -9.05 20.58
C PHE A 44 -1.21 -8.06 20.40
N VAL A 45 -2.46 -8.53 20.53
CA VAL A 45 -3.68 -7.71 20.47
C VAL A 45 -4.67 -8.16 21.54
N PRO A 46 -4.29 -8.11 22.83
CA PRO A 46 -5.05 -8.75 23.92
C PRO A 46 -6.47 -8.19 24.11
N ASP A 47 -6.70 -6.94 23.70
CA ASP A 47 -8.00 -6.27 23.80
C ASP A 47 -8.96 -6.62 22.64
N ALA A 48 -8.47 -7.30 21.59
CA ALA A 48 -9.27 -7.65 20.43
C ALA A 48 -9.97 -9.02 20.62
N PRO A 49 -11.22 -9.17 20.16
CA PRO A 49 -11.85 -10.50 20.08
C PRO A 49 -10.99 -11.45 19.22
N LEU A 50 -10.91 -12.73 19.61
CA LEU A 50 -10.15 -13.73 18.87
C LEU A 50 -10.55 -13.83 17.39
N THR A 51 -11.84 -13.68 17.10
CA THR A 51 -12.37 -13.67 15.73
C THR A 51 -11.84 -12.50 14.90
N THR A 52 -11.64 -11.33 15.51
CA THR A 52 -11.02 -10.17 14.86
C THR A 52 -9.51 -10.32 14.76
N ALA A 53 -8.85 -10.83 15.81
CA ALA A 53 -7.41 -11.06 15.81
C ALA A 53 -6.98 -12.04 14.70
N TYR A 54 -7.83 -13.00 14.37
CA TYR A 54 -7.61 -14.01 13.32
C TYR A 54 -8.46 -13.81 12.05
N ASP A 55 -9.10 -12.65 11.89
CA ASP A 55 -9.66 -12.31 10.58
C ASP A 55 -8.50 -12.03 9.61
N PRO A 56 -8.38 -12.74 8.49
CA PRO A 56 -7.23 -12.61 7.62
C PRO A 56 -7.20 -11.28 6.87
N TRP A 57 -8.31 -10.55 6.78
CA TRP A 57 -8.50 -9.36 5.95
C TRP A 57 -8.60 -8.07 6.76
N GLN A 58 -8.75 -8.15 8.08
CA GLN A 58 -8.92 -6.99 8.95
C GLN A 58 -7.66 -6.65 9.75
N ALA A 59 -7.34 -5.36 9.78
CA ALA A 59 -6.38 -4.82 10.74
C ALA A 59 -7.08 -4.58 12.09
N VAL A 60 -6.30 -4.65 13.17
CA VAL A 60 -6.76 -4.30 14.52
C VAL A 60 -6.16 -2.95 14.88
N VAL A 61 -7.00 -1.92 15.05
CA VAL A 61 -6.53 -0.61 15.54
C VAL A 61 -6.26 -0.72 17.04
N THR A 62 -5.03 -0.45 17.45
CA THR A 62 -4.59 -0.58 18.84
C THR A 62 -4.42 0.77 19.51
N HIS A 63 -4.09 1.82 18.76
CA HIS A 63 -3.96 3.19 19.26
C HIS A 63 -4.51 4.21 18.26
N ARG A 64 -5.07 5.30 18.77
CA ARG A 64 -5.54 6.44 17.98
C ARG A 64 -4.90 7.73 18.49
N PHE A 65 -4.68 8.67 17.59
CA PHE A 65 -4.43 10.08 17.93
C PHE A 65 -5.67 10.68 18.60
N GLU A 66 -5.51 11.83 19.29
CA GLU A 66 -6.61 12.57 19.92
C GLU A 66 -7.71 12.98 18.91
N ASP A 67 -7.35 13.16 17.64
CA ASP A 67 -8.26 13.49 16.54
C ASP A 67 -8.98 12.25 15.93
N GLY A 68 -8.79 11.06 16.53
CA GLY A 68 -9.44 9.81 16.12
C GLY A 68 -8.76 9.06 14.98
N ARG A 69 -7.73 9.64 14.32
CA ARG A 69 -6.91 8.93 13.33
C ARG A 69 -6.18 7.77 13.98
N SER A 70 -6.00 6.67 13.26
CA SER A 70 -5.23 5.52 13.77
C SER A 70 -3.75 5.90 13.90
N LEU A 71 -3.23 5.83 15.13
CA LEU A 71 -1.82 6.03 15.44
C LEU A 71 -1.04 4.72 15.27
N SER A 72 -1.63 3.60 15.73
CA SER A 72 -1.04 2.27 15.59
C SER A 72 -2.12 1.24 15.27
N CYS A 73 -1.78 0.30 14.40
CA CYS A 73 -2.61 -0.85 14.09
C CYS A 73 -1.75 -2.10 13.89
N ALA A 74 -2.25 -3.25 14.31
CA ALA A 74 -1.74 -4.52 13.85
C ALA A 74 -2.30 -4.78 12.45
N SER A 75 -1.44 -4.71 11.43
CA SER A 75 -1.80 -4.91 10.03
C SER A 75 -2.51 -6.24 9.79
N ALA A 76 -3.40 -6.27 8.80
CA ALA A 76 -4.16 -7.47 8.45
C ALA A 76 -3.21 -8.65 8.13
N PRO A 77 -3.52 -9.88 8.58
CA PRO A 77 -2.64 -11.04 8.40
C PRO A 77 -2.20 -11.30 6.96
N TRP A 78 -3.08 -11.09 5.98
CA TRP A 78 -2.73 -11.25 4.56
C TRP A 78 -1.59 -10.31 4.12
N LEU A 79 -1.59 -9.09 4.63
CA LEU A 79 -0.63 -8.05 4.26
C LEU A 79 0.71 -8.27 4.96
N VAL A 80 0.68 -8.69 6.23
CA VAL A 80 1.88 -9.16 6.94
C VAL A 80 2.52 -10.32 6.18
N ALA A 81 1.74 -11.32 5.79
CA ALA A 81 2.22 -12.45 5.00
C ALA A 81 2.82 -12.02 3.65
N ALA A 82 2.12 -11.16 2.90
CA ALA A 82 2.58 -10.65 1.62
C ALA A 82 3.92 -9.91 1.75
N MET A 83 4.07 -9.06 2.76
CA MET A 83 5.29 -8.28 2.98
C MET A 83 6.45 -9.12 3.50
N LEU A 84 6.19 -10.18 4.28
CA LEU A 84 7.22 -11.12 4.71
C LEU A 84 7.70 -12.02 3.58
N ASP A 85 6.79 -12.48 2.70
CA ASP A 85 7.16 -13.16 1.45
C ASP A 85 8.02 -12.23 0.58
N GLN A 86 7.56 -10.98 0.41
CA GLN A 86 8.31 -9.94 -0.30
C GLN A 86 9.67 -9.68 0.31
N LEU A 87 9.82 -9.72 1.63
CA LEU A 87 11.09 -9.42 2.32
C LEU A 87 12.09 -10.56 2.23
N ASP A 88 11.63 -11.80 2.07
CA ASP A 88 12.45 -13.00 1.94
C ASP A 88 13.58 -13.08 2.98
N VAL A 89 13.19 -13.02 4.26
CA VAL A 89 14.14 -13.09 5.39
C VAL A 89 14.75 -14.48 5.47
N ARG A 90 16.08 -14.54 5.52
CA ARG A 90 16.84 -15.79 5.67
C ARG A 90 17.47 -15.88 7.06
N PRO A 91 17.73 -17.10 7.56
CA PRO A 91 18.45 -17.29 8.82
C PRO A 91 19.78 -16.52 8.83
N GLY A 92 20.03 -15.80 9.93
CA GLY A 92 21.23 -14.98 10.09
C GLY A 92 21.16 -13.58 9.45
N ASN A 93 20.08 -13.22 8.76
CA ASN A 93 19.91 -11.84 8.28
C ASN A 93 19.73 -10.88 9.45
N ARG A 94 20.37 -9.71 9.37
CA ARG A 94 20.08 -8.56 10.23
C ARG A 94 18.94 -7.76 9.65
N VAL A 95 17.92 -7.49 10.47
CA VAL A 95 16.67 -6.88 10.03
C VAL A 95 16.39 -5.59 10.78
N LEU A 96 16.01 -4.54 10.04
CA LEU A 96 15.36 -3.35 10.60
C LEU A 96 13.87 -3.34 10.24
N GLU A 97 13.02 -3.24 11.25
CA GLU A 97 11.60 -2.91 11.10
C GLU A 97 11.37 -1.45 11.48
N ILE A 98 10.71 -0.69 10.62
CA ILE A 98 10.22 0.67 10.89
C ILE A 98 8.71 0.62 11.16
N GLY A 99 8.32 0.88 12.41
CA GLY A 99 6.96 0.77 12.92
C GLY A 99 6.78 -0.48 13.79
N ALA A 100 7.30 -0.45 15.02
CA ALA A 100 7.21 -1.59 15.93
C ALA A 100 5.77 -2.00 16.24
N GLY A 101 4.86 -1.02 16.35
CA GLY A 101 3.44 -1.28 16.61
C GLY A 101 3.24 -2.21 17.81
N THR A 102 2.61 -3.36 17.60
CA THR A 102 2.37 -4.32 18.69
C THR A 102 3.55 -5.22 19.02
N GLY A 103 4.62 -5.21 18.21
CA GLY A 103 5.72 -6.17 18.28
C GLY A 103 5.43 -7.52 17.60
N TYR A 104 4.24 -7.71 17.03
CA TYR A 104 3.87 -8.97 16.35
C TYR A 104 4.80 -9.28 15.17
N ASN A 105 5.03 -8.30 14.30
CA ASN A 105 5.84 -8.50 13.11
C ASN A 105 7.34 -8.65 13.47
N ALA A 106 7.85 -7.89 14.44
CA ALA A 106 9.17 -8.13 15.05
C ALA A 106 9.35 -9.58 15.55
N CYS A 107 8.33 -10.18 16.19
CA CYS A 107 8.36 -11.57 16.63
C CYS A 107 8.46 -12.56 15.44
N LEU A 108 7.71 -12.31 14.36
CA LEU A 108 7.81 -13.10 13.13
C LEU A 108 9.21 -12.99 12.51
N LEU A 109 9.76 -11.79 12.43
CA LEU A 109 11.11 -11.54 11.92
C LEU A 109 12.17 -12.25 12.77
N ALA A 110 12.04 -12.25 14.10
CA ALA A 110 12.95 -12.95 14.99
C ALA A 110 12.95 -14.47 14.76
N GLN A 111 11.79 -15.05 14.45
CA GLN A 111 11.68 -16.47 14.09
C GLN A 111 12.24 -16.79 12.70
N LEU A 112 12.08 -15.89 11.73
CA LEU A 112 12.60 -16.06 10.37
C LEU A 112 14.13 -15.95 10.31
N THR A 113 14.70 -15.00 11.06
CA THR A 113 16.17 -14.87 11.22
C THR A 113 16.78 -16.01 12.03
N GLY A 114 15.96 -16.69 12.85
CA GLY A 114 16.41 -17.70 13.82
C GLY A 114 17.13 -17.11 15.04
N ARG A 115 17.21 -15.77 15.14
CA ARG A 115 17.96 -15.04 16.18
C ARG A 115 17.31 -13.69 16.46
N ALA A 116 16.67 -13.55 17.62
CA ALA A 116 15.99 -12.33 18.03
C ALA A 116 16.91 -11.09 18.09
N ASP A 117 18.17 -11.27 18.49
CA ASP A 117 19.16 -10.19 18.60
C ASP A 117 19.63 -9.62 17.25
N LEU A 118 19.22 -10.24 16.12
CA LEU A 118 19.43 -9.69 14.78
C LEU A 118 18.31 -8.77 14.32
N VAL A 119 17.22 -8.67 15.08
CA VAL A 119 16.07 -7.82 14.75
C VAL A 119 16.14 -6.54 15.57
N THR A 120 16.10 -5.41 14.86
CA THR A 120 15.84 -4.09 15.44
C THR A 120 14.49 -3.61 14.96
N THR A 121 13.64 -3.14 15.86
CA THR A 121 12.35 -2.54 15.54
C THR A 121 12.25 -1.17 16.17
N ILE A 122 11.86 -0.17 15.39
CA ILE A 122 11.81 1.23 15.82
C ILE A 122 10.39 1.79 15.71
N ASP A 123 9.97 2.56 16.71
CA ASP A 123 8.71 3.31 16.67
C ASP A 123 8.91 4.68 17.34
N ILE A 124 8.14 5.67 16.90
CA ILE A 124 8.27 7.05 17.39
C ILE A 124 7.64 7.23 18.77
N ASP A 125 6.66 6.38 19.11
CA ASP A 125 5.88 6.52 20.33
C ASP A 125 6.45 5.64 21.47
N PRO A 126 6.82 6.25 22.62
CA PRO A 126 7.37 5.51 23.76
C PRO A 126 6.40 4.49 24.36
N ASP A 127 5.10 4.74 24.38
CA ASP A 127 4.12 3.80 24.92
C ASP A 127 3.97 2.58 23.99
N VAL A 128 4.01 2.81 22.68
CA VAL A 128 4.00 1.73 21.66
C VAL A 128 5.23 0.84 21.84
N THR A 129 6.43 1.42 21.91
CA THR A 129 7.66 0.65 22.13
C THR A 129 7.68 -0.11 23.45
N ALA A 130 7.17 0.48 24.54
CA ALA A 130 7.06 -0.21 25.83
C ALA A 130 6.13 -1.43 25.76
N LYS A 131 4.97 -1.30 25.10
CA LYS A 131 4.03 -2.43 24.91
C LYS A 131 4.62 -3.52 24.01
N ALA A 132 5.27 -3.14 22.91
CA ALA A 132 5.93 -4.09 22.02
C ALA A 132 7.02 -4.89 22.76
N SER A 133 7.86 -4.22 23.56
CA SER A 133 8.90 -4.87 24.37
C SER A 133 8.31 -5.85 25.39
N GLN A 134 7.21 -5.49 26.05
CA GLN A 134 6.50 -6.39 26.98
C GLN A 134 5.94 -7.62 26.27
N ALA A 135 5.27 -7.45 25.13
CA ALA A 135 4.71 -8.56 24.35
C ALA A 135 5.80 -9.49 23.82
N LEU A 136 6.90 -8.94 23.30
CA LEU A 136 8.06 -9.69 22.85
C LEU A 136 8.69 -10.50 23.98
N THR A 137 8.87 -9.89 25.16
CA THR A 137 9.40 -10.59 26.34
C THR A 137 8.46 -11.72 26.78
N ALA A 138 7.16 -11.45 26.86
CA ALA A 138 6.15 -12.44 27.26
C ALA A 138 6.07 -13.64 26.31
N THR A 139 6.41 -13.44 25.03
CA THR A 139 6.39 -14.49 23.99
C THR A 139 7.76 -15.14 23.75
N GLY A 140 8.79 -14.79 24.55
CA GLY A 140 10.11 -15.41 24.49
C GLY A 140 11.11 -14.77 23.52
N TYR A 141 10.78 -13.59 22.98
CA TYR A 141 11.59 -12.83 22.01
C TYR A 141 12.11 -11.51 22.61
N GLY A 142 12.40 -11.48 23.91
CA GLY A 142 12.87 -10.29 24.62
C GLY A 142 14.24 -9.75 24.15
N ASP A 143 15.01 -10.55 23.41
CA ASP A 143 16.29 -10.13 22.84
C ASP A 143 16.15 -9.28 21.56
N VAL A 144 14.93 -9.11 21.03
CA VAL A 144 14.68 -8.14 19.96
C VAL A 144 14.98 -6.73 20.45
N HIS A 145 15.73 -5.97 19.66
CA HIS A 145 16.07 -4.58 19.99
C HIS A 145 14.91 -3.65 19.65
N VAL A 146 14.11 -3.29 20.65
CA VAL A 146 13.04 -2.30 20.51
C VAL A 146 13.58 -0.90 20.81
N VAL A 147 13.44 0.02 19.86
CA VAL A 147 13.99 1.38 19.93
C VAL A 147 12.87 2.40 19.83
N THR A 148 12.85 3.38 20.74
CA THR A 148 12.02 4.59 20.60
C THR A 148 12.78 5.64 19.81
N GLY A 149 12.28 6.03 18.64
CA GLY A 149 12.93 7.04 17.80
C GLY A 149 12.24 7.25 16.44
N ASP A 150 12.75 8.21 15.69
CA ASP A 150 12.24 8.52 14.35
C ASP A 150 12.67 7.44 13.34
N GLY A 151 11.69 6.67 12.87
CA GLY A 151 11.87 5.63 11.86
C GLY A 151 12.44 6.12 10.53
N GLY A 152 12.22 7.39 10.16
CA GLY A 152 12.81 8.00 8.97
C GLY A 152 14.34 8.12 9.05
N LEU A 153 14.90 8.13 10.26
CA LEU A 153 16.35 8.11 10.50
C LEU A 153 16.93 6.70 10.53
N GLY A 154 16.10 5.66 10.57
CA GLY A 154 16.51 4.28 10.77
C GLY A 154 17.21 4.09 12.13
N TYR A 155 18.13 3.13 12.19
CA TYR A 155 18.92 2.89 13.39
C TYR A 155 20.38 2.53 13.02
N PRO A 156 21.27 3.53 12.91
CA PRO A 156 22.61 3.33 12.34
C PRO A 156 23.52 2.43 13.20
N ASP A 157 23.29 2.32 14.50
CA ASP A 157 24.17 1.57 15.42
C ASP A 157 24.21 0.06 15.13
N HIS A 158 23.16 -0.48 14.49
CA HIS A 158 23.12 -1.88 14.05
C HIS A 158 23.23 -2.04 12.53
N ALA A 159 23.38 -0.95 11.78
CA ALA A 159 23.61 -1.03 10.35
C ALA A 159 24.97 -1.71 10.04
N PRO A 160 25.14 -2.31 8.85
CA PRO A 160 24.17 -2.42 7.77
C PRO A 160 23.16 -3.56 7.98
N TYR A 161 21.98 -3.42 7.36
CA TYR A 161 20.88 -4.37 7.40
C TYR A 161 20.78 -5.16 6.09
N ASP A 162 20.67 -6.49 6.20
CA ASP A 162 20.40 -7.36 5.06
C ASP A 162 18.96 -7.20 4.56
N ARG A 163 18.06 -6.85 5.49
CA ARG A 163 16.62 -6.69 5.28
C ARG A 163 16.12 -5.45 6.00
N MET A 164 15.34 -4.63 5.32
CA MET A 164 14.62 -3.52 5.91
C MET A 164 13.15 -3.62 5.52
N ILE A 165 12.26 -3.41 6.48
CA ILE A 165 10.82 -3.40 6.26
C ILE A 165 10.19 -2.22 6.97
N ALA A 166 9.38 -1.44 6.26
CA ALA A 166 8.55 -0.41 6.86
C ALA A 166 7.10 -0.90 6.96
N THR A 167 6.51 -0.82 8.15
CA THR A 167 5.08 -1.10 8.42
C THR A 167 4.30 0.21 8.58
N VAL A 168 4.87 1.28 8.05
CA VAL A 168 4.32 2.63 7.91
C VAL A 168 4.62 3.11 6.49
N SER A 169 3.83 4.04 5.98
CA SER A 169 3.79 4.39 4.57
C SER A 169 4.49 5.69 4.25
N PRO A 170 5.72 5.67 3.73
CA PRO A 170 6.37 6.88 3.30
C PRO A 170 6.01 7.23 1.84
N TRP A 171 6.03 8.52 1.53
CA TRP A 171 5.88 9.10 0.21
C TRP A 171 7.19 9.06 -0.60
N ASP A 172 8.32 9.09 0.10
CA ASP A 172 9.67 9.02 -0.44
C ASP A 172 10.52 8.03 0.37
N ILE A 173 11.62 7.51 -0.16
CA ILE A 173 12.54 6.66 0.58
C ILE A 173 13.53 7.55 1.35
N PRO A 174 13.48 7.60 2.70
CA PRO A 174 14.35 8.46 3.49
C PRO A 174 15.83 8.23 3.20
N ALA A 175 16.60 9.30 3.06
CA ALA A 175 18.02 9.24 2.69
C ALA A 175 18.87 8.37 3.63
N GLN A 176 18.45 8.19 4.89
CA GLN A 176 19.17 7.36 5.86
C GLN A 176 18.97 5.86 5.59
N TRP A 177 17.84 5.43 5.05
CA TRP A 177 17.58 4.02 4.76
C TRP A 177 18.58 3.49 3.72
N TRP A 178 18.86 4.28 2.69
CA TRP A 178 19.87 3.96 1.67
C TRP A 178 21.25 3.66 2.26
N LYS A 179 21.66 4.44 3.28
CA LYS A 179 22.99 4.30 3.91
C LYS A 179 23.07 3.10 4.85
N GLN A 180 21.92 2.58 5.28
CA GLN A 180 21.82 1.51 6.26
C GLN A 180 21.52 0.15 5.61
N LEU A 181 21.13 0.11 4.34
CA LEU A 181 21.03 -1.14 3.58
C LEU A 181 22.43 -1.71 3.28
N ALA A 182 22.59 -3.01 3.52
CA ALA A 182 23.75 -3.75 3.04
C ALA A 182 23.76 -3.80 1.49
N PRO A 183 24.93 -3.93 0.83
CA PRO A 183 24.99 -4.24 -0.59
C PRO A 183 24.21 -5.52 -0.91
N GLY A 184 23.32 -5.48 -1.92
CA GLY A 184 22.40 -6.59 -2.22
C GLY A 184 21.29 -6.79 -1.18
N GLY A 185 21.19 -5.89 -0.19
CA GLY A 185 20.15 -5.88 0.81
C GLY A 185 18.77 -5.62 0.19
N ARG A 186 17.73 -6.02 0.92
CA ARG A 186 16.35 -5.97 0.45
C ARG A 186 15.51 -5.02 1.30
N LEU A 187 14.77 -4.14 0.65
CA LEU A 187 13.85 -3.20 1.28
C LEU A 187 12.42 -3.51 0.87
N VAL A 188 11.52 -3.64 1.85
CA VAL A 188 10.08 -3.69 1.61
C VAL A 188 9.44 -2.47 2.25
N ALA A 189 8.79 -1.63 1.47
CA ALA A 189 8.13 -0.43 1.98
C ALA A 189 6.79 -0.20 1.28
N PRO A 190 5.72 0.15 2.03
CA PRO A 190 4.45 0.57 1.48
C PRO A 190 4.56 2.04 1.02
N LEU A 191 5.01 2.25 -0.21
CA LEU A 191 5.25 3.57 -0.78
C LEU A 191 3.95 4.22 -1.28
N ARG A 192 3.87 5.55 -1.17
CA ARG A 192 2.77 6.36 -1.73
C ARG A 192 3.24 7.32 -2.81
N TRP A 193 2.48 7.41 -3.89
CA TRP A 193 2.67 8.41 -4.94
C TRP A 193 1.40 8.55 -5.77
N ARG A 194 1.07 9.78 -6.17
CA ARG A 194 -0.05 10.08 -7.08
C ARG A 194 -1.37 9.45 -6.62
N GLY A 195 -1.60 9.43 -5.31
CA GLY A 195 -2.78 8.85 -4.65
C GLY A 195 -2.76 7.33 -4.47
N GLN A 196 -1.77 6.61 -5.01
CA GLN A 196 -1.58 5.16 -4.84
C GLN A 196 -0.84 4.82 -3.55
N GLY A 197 -1.04 3.60 -3.06
CA GLY A 197 -0.18 3.00 -2.03
C GLY A 197 0.17 1.55 -2.36
N ARG A 198 1.46 1.20 -2.41
CA ARG A 198 1.89 -0.16 -2.73
C ARG A 198 3.00 -0.62 -1.84
N SER A 199 2.93 -1.86 -1.37
CA SER A 199 4.09 -2.54 -0.82
C SER A 199 4.99 -2.91 -1.97
N VAL A 200 6.17 -2.29 -2.00
CA VAL A 200 7.18 -2.52 -3.03
C VAL A 200 8.38 -3.19 -2.40
N ALA A 201 8.83 -4.28 -3.00
CA ALA A 201 10.04 -5.00 -2.61
C ALA A 201 11.17 -4.63 -3.56
N PHE A 202 12.28 -4.14 -3.03
CA PHE A 202 13.45 -3.70 -3.77
C PHE A 202 14.68 -4.49 -3.40
N THR A 203 15.52 -4.77 -4.39
CA THR A 203 16.92 -5.17 -4.18
C THR A 203 17.83 -3.95 -4.39
N TYR A 204 18.75 -3.71 -3.46
CA TYR A 204 19.74 -2.65 -3.58
C TYR A 204 20.93 -3.11 -4.44
N THR A 205 21.01 -2.58 -5.67
CA THR A 205 22.04 -2.93 -6.67
C THR A 205 22.59 -1.68 -7.34
N ASP A 206 23.91 -1.58 -7.48
CA ASP A 206 24.59 -0.50 -8.21
C ASP A 206 24.13 0.93 -7.83
N GLY A 207 23.86 1.16 -6.55
CA GLY A 207 23.42 2.46 -6.04
C GLY A 207 21.94 2.79 -6.30
N ARG A 208 21.15 1.81 -6.76
CA ARG A 208 19.73 1.94 -7.10
C ARG A 208 18.91 0.89 -6.37
N LEU A 209 17.62 1.16 -6.17
CA LEU A 209 16.67 0.18 -5.67
C LEU A 209 15.81 -0.28 -6.85
N VAL A 210 15.88 -1.57 -7.17
CA VAL A 210 15.14 -2.16 -8.30
C VAL A 210 14.09 -3.09 -7.74
N SER A 211 12.82 -2.87 -8.09
CA SER A 211 11.75 -3.70 -7.56
C SER A 211 11.53 -4.98 -8.37
N ASP A 212 11.07 -6.02 -7.69
CA ASP A 212 10.60 -7.27 -8.31
C ASP A 212 9.18 -7.67 -7.86
N SER A 213 8.55 -6.86 -6.99
CA SER A 213 7.21 -7.11 -6.48
C SER A 213 6.51 -5.81 -6.08
N LEU A 214 5.24 -5.66 -6.48
CA LEU A 214 4.37 -4.54 -6.13
C LEU A 214 2.97 -5.07 -5.78
N HIS A 215 2.51 -4.82 -4.55
CA HIS A 215 1.15 -5.16 -4.11
C HIS A 215 0.39 -3.92 -3.67
N LEU A 216 -0.84 -3.74 -4.18
CA LEU A 216 -1.72 -2.67 -3.75
C LEU A 216 -2.06 -2.84 -2.25
N CYS A 217 -1.77 -1.84 -1.41
CA CYS A 217 -2.05 -1.92 0.02
C CYS A 217 -2.05 -0.55 0.69
N GLY A 218 -2.92 -0.35 1.69
CA GLY A 218 -2.94 0.85 2.53
C GLY A 218 -2.24 0.66 3.87
N PHE A 219 -1.55 1.71 4.33
CA PHE A 219 -0.85 1.78 5.61
C PHE A 219 -1.03 3.15 6.26
N VAL A 220 -0.82 3.23 7.57
CA VAL A 220 -0.69 4.52 8.28
C VAL A 220 0.57 5.25 7.82
N TYR A 221 0.58 6.57 7.85
CA TYR A 221 1.67 7.37 7.29
C TYR A 221 2.89 7.39 8.23
N LEU A 222 4.09 7.43 7.65
CA LEU A 222 5.30 7.73 8.40
C LEU A 222 5.21 9.16 8.96
N VAL A 223 5.37 9.32 10.27
CA VAL A 223 5.34 10.65 10.91
C VAL A 223 6.54 11.47 10.43
N GLY A 224 6.32 12.78 10.20
CA GLY A 224 7.35 13.68 9.67
C GLY A 224 7.48 13.67 8.14
N ASP A 225 6.81 12.75 7.45
CA ASP A 225 6.79 12.62 5.98
C ASP A 225 5.51 13.23 5.36
N GLY A 226 4.89 14.17 6.08
CA GLY A 226 3.58 14.74 5.78
C GLY A 226 3.54 15.75 4.63
N GLU A 227 4.65 16.04 3.97
CA GLU A 227 4.68 17.08 2.91
C GLU A 227 4.49 16.54 1.49
N GLY A 228 4.50 15.22 1.32
CA GLY A 228 4.51 14.60 0.00
C GLY A 228 3.14 14.53 -0.69
N GLU A 229 2.21 13.82 -0.06
CA GLU A 229 0.83 13.64 -0.54
C GLU A 229 -0.09 14.63 0.17
N LEU A 230 -0.82 15.41 -0.62
CA LEU A 230 -1.81 16.39 -0.22
C LEU A 230 -3.21 15.81 -0.36
N SER A 231 -4.18 16.40 0.33
CA SER A 231 -5.60 16.06 0.19
C SER A 231 -6.49 17.25 0.45
N GLY A 232 -7.65 17.29 -0.20
CA GLY A 232 -8.62 18.38 -0.07
C GLY A 232 -10.00 17.98 -0.55
N ALA A 233 -11.02 18.48 0.14
CA ALA A 233 -12.41 18.35 -0.30
C ALA A 233 -12.67 19.23 -1.53
N ILE A 234 -13.51 18.73 -2.44
CA ILE A 234 -14.00 19.48 -3.61
C ILE A 234 -15.51 19.77 -3.52
N THR A 235 -16.15 19.28 -2.45
CA THR A 235 -17.55 19.54 -2.11
C THR A 235 -17.65 20.20 -0.74
N SER A 236 -18.64 21.08 -0.57
CA SER A 236 -18.83 21.83 0.69
C SER A 236 -19.22 20.97 1.89
N ASP A 237 -19.73 19.76 1.64
CA ASP A 237 -20.07 18.75 2.66
C ASP A 237 -18.92 17.78 2.95
N GLU A 238 -17.76 17.98 2.32
CA GLU A 238 -16.56 17.14 2.42
C GLU A 238 -16.75 15.66 2.03
N LEU A 239 -17.87 15.32 1.37
CA LEU A 239 -18.18 13.96 0.96
C LEU A 239 -17.36 13.49 -0.24
N VAL A 240 -16.82 14.42 -1.05
CA VAL A 240 -15.89 14.13 -2.13
C VAL A 240 -14.58 14.88 -1.92
N SER A 241 -13.48 14.13 -1.95
CA SER A 241 -12.13 14.67 -1.78
C SER A 241 -11.14 14.03 -2.75
N LEU A 242 -10.04 14.74 -2.99
CA LEU A 242 -8.94 14.30 -3.82
C LEU A 242 -7.68 14.08 -2.98
N HIS A 243 -6.78 13.24 -3.49
CA HIS A 243 -5.42 13.08 -2.99
C HIS A 243 -4.43 13.14 -4.15
N TRP A 244 -3.41 13.97 -4.03
CA TRP A 244 -2.41 14.25 -5.07
C TRP A 244 -1.03 14.48 -4.45
N ASP A 245 0.04 14.37 -5.23
CA ASP A 245 1.39 14.72 -4.80
C ASP A 245 1.62 16.23 -4.92
N ARG A 246 2.45 16.80 -4.05
CA ARG A 246 2.75 18.24 -3.98
C ARG A 246 3.30 18.87 -5.28
N ASP A 247 3.81 18.06 -6.20
CA ASP A 247 4.32 18.49 -7.50
C ASP A 247 3.21 18.59 -8.57
N GLN A 248 1.97 18.25 -8.22
CA GLN A 248 0.81 18.33 -9.10
C GLN A 248 0.07 19.66 -8.92
N ALA A 249 -0.40 20.23 -10.03
CA ALA A 249 -1.21 21.44 -10.06
C ALA A 249 -2.70 21.13 -9.81
N VAL A 250 -3.00 20.56 -8.64
CA VAL A 250 -4.39 20.32 -8.20
C VAL A 250 -4.79 21.42 -7.23
N ASP A 251 -5.85 22.14 -7.59
CA ASP A 251 -6.47 23.16 -6.76
C ASP A 251 -7.91 22.73 -6.40
N PRO A 252 -8.16 22.24 -5.18
CA PRO A 252 -9.50 21.88 -4.75
C PRO A 252 -10.48 23.06 -4.81
N GLU A 253 -10.01 24.30 -4.65
CA GLU A 253 -10.89 25.47 -4.69
C GLU A 253 -11.44 25.70 -6.09
N ALA A 254 -10.61 25.54 -7.11
CA ALA A 254 -11.00 25.60 -8.52
C ALA A 254 -12.01 24.50 -8.92
N LEU A 255 -12.09 23.42 -8.14
CA LEU A 255 -13.00 22.30 -8.36
C LEU A 255 -14.31 22.40 -7.56
N HIS A 256 -14.50 23.42 -6.72
CA HIS A 256 -15.78 23.60 -6.03
C HIS A 256 -16.93 23.78 -7.02
N GLY A 257 -17.97 22.96 -6.88
CA GLY A 257 -19.12 22.95 -7.79
C GLY A 257 -18.86 22.25 -9.13
N VAL A 258 -17.68 21.62 -9.33
CA VAL A 258 -17.39 20.88 -10.56
C VAL A 258 -18.41 19.76 -10.79
N LEU A 259 -18.86 19.08 -9.73
CA LEU A 259 -19.84 17.99 -9.81
C LEU A 259 -21.27 18.48 -10.14
N ASP A 260 -21.55 19.78 -10.02
CA ASP A 260 -22.82 20.39 -10.43
C ASP A 260 -22.85 20.68 -11.94
N GLN A 261 -21.69 20.67 -12.61
CA GLN A 261 -21.57 20.82 -14.06
C GLN A 261 -22.15 19.60 -14.79
N PRO A 262 -22.61 19.76 -16.05
CA PRO A 262 -23.10 18.65 -16.85
C PRO A 262 -22.09 17.49 -16.92
N ARG A 263 -22.58 16.28 -16.63
CA ARG A 263 -21.77 15.07 -16.72
C ARG A 263 -21.55 14.66 -18.18
N VAL A 264 -20.31 14.34 -18.52
CA VAL A 264 -19.94 13.69 -19.78
C VAL A 264 -19.51 12.27 -19.47
N THR A 265 -20.01 11.29 -20.21
CA THR A 265 -19.61 9.88 -20.04
C THR A 265 -19.14 9.30 -21.37
N THR A 266 -17.93 8.76 -21.35
CA THR A 266 -17.36 8.04 -22.50
C THR A 266 -17.11 6.59 -22.10
N TRP A 267 -17.48 5.65 -22.96
CA TRP A 267 -17.27 4.22 -22.74
C TRP A 267 -16.18 3.71 -23.68
N SER A 268 -15.25 2.91 -23.14
CA SER A 268 -14.05 2.53 -23.89
C SER A 268 -14.27 1.37 -24.88
N GLY A 269 -15.34 0.59 -24.73
CA GLY A 269 -15.52 -0.72 -25.37
C GLY A 269 -14.70 -1.85 -24.73
N THR A 270 -13.80 -1.54 -23.79
CA THR A 270 -12.97 -2.52 -23.08
C THR A 270 -13.74 -3.10 -21.91
N THR A 271 -13.65 -4.42 -21.76
CA THR A 271 -14.35 -5.15 -20.69
C THR A 271 -13.39 -5.97 -19.85
N ILE A 272 -13.70 -6.08 -18.55
CA ILE A 272 -12.99 -6.89 -17.57
C ILE A 272 -13.92 -7.92 -16.92
N GLY A 273 -13.35 -9.06 -16.53
CA GLY A 273 -14.04 -10.07 -15.72
C GLY A 273 -14.17 -9.68 -14.25
N ARG A 274 -14.97 -10.43 -13.48
CA ARG A 274 -15.26 -10.14 -12.07
C ARG A 274 -14.03 -9.99 -11.16
N ASN A 275 -13.02 -10.83 -11.39
CA ASN A 275 -11.80 -10.89 -10.57
C ASN A 275 -10.58 -10.34 -11.34
N GLU A 276 -10.82 -9.71 -12.49
CA GLU A 276 -9.75 -9.16 -13.31
C GLU A 276 -9.43 -7.75 -12.84
N SER A 277 -8.17 -7.51 -12.51
CA SER A 277 -7.72 -6.22 -11.99
C SER A 277 -7.59 -5.19 -13.11
N HIS A 278 -8.06 -3.97 -12.85
CA HIS A 278 -7.81 -2.79 -13.69
C HIS A 278 -6.72 -1.87 -13.12
N ASP A 279 -6.08 -2.27 -12.03
CA ASP A 279 -5.13 -1.48 -11.27
C ASP A 279 -3.86 -1.10 -12.07
N GLY A 280 -3.48 -1.95 -13.04
CA GLY A 280 -2.35 -1.70 -13.93
C GLY A 280 -2.51 -0.43 -14.79
N LEU A 281 -3.75 -0.03 -15.10
CA LEU A 281 -4.03 1.23 -15.81
C LEU A 281 -3.62 2.43 -14.98
N TRP A 282 -4.05 2.47 -13.70
CA TRP A 282 -3.71 3.57 -12.81
C TRP A 282 -2.22 3.65 -12.60
N LEU A 283 -1.57 2.51 -12.33
CA LEU A 283 -0.13 2.44 -12.17
C LEU A 283 0.63 3.01 -13.37
N ARG A 284 0.24 2.65 -14.61
CA ARG A 284 0.84 3.19 -15.83
C ARG A 284 0.71 4.69 -15.92
N LEU A 285 -0.48 5.19 -15.65
CA LEU A 285 -0.76 6.62 -15.77
C LEU A 285 -0.02 7.46 -14.72
N THR A 286 0.32 6.89 -13.54
CA THR A 286 1.06 7.67 -12.52
C THR A 286 2.43 8.19 -12.95
N VAL A 287 3.06 7.60 -13.98
CA VAL A 287 4.35 8.08 -14.52
C VAL A 287 4.22 8.80 -15.86
N THR A 288 3.15 8.56 -16.62
CA THR A 288 2.97 9.17 -17.96
C THR A 288 2.12 10.42 -17.93
N ASP A 289 1.32 10.64 -16.89
CA ASP A 289 0.40 11.77 -16.82
C ASP A 289 0.42 12.44 -15.43
N PRO A 290 0.95 13.69 -15.33
CA PRO A 290 1.04 14.38 -14.06
C PRO A 290 -0.32 14.84 -13.50
N ARG A 291 -1.43 14.66 -14.24
CA ARG A 291 -2.79 14.98 -13.79
C ARG A 291 -3.43 13.87 -12.95
N VAL A 292 -2.81 12.69 -12.91
CA VAL A 292 -3.35 11.50 -12.24
C VAL A 292 -3.31 11.66 -10.73
N CYS A 293 -4.47 11.53 -10.10
CA CYS A 293 -4.65 11.61 -8.67
C CYS A 293 -5.64 10.52 -8.18
N ARG A 294 -5.95 10.50 -6.88
CA ARG A 294 -7.00 9.66 -6.32
C ARG A 294 -8.24 10.48 -5.98
N ILE A 295 -9.41 9.95 -6.28
CA ILE A 295 -10.70 10.45 -5.77
C ILE A 295 -11.23 9.55 -4.65
N LYS A 296 -11.73 10.18 -3.59
CA LYS A 296 -12.45 9.54 -2.49
C LYS A 296 -13.88 10.07 -2.49
N VAL A 297 -14.84 9.16 -2.54
CA VAL A 297 -16.28 9.46 -2.54
C VAL A 297 -16.92 8.70 -1.39
N HIS A 298 -17.57 9.43 -0.48
CA HIS A 298 -18.31 8.87 0.65
C HIS A 298 -19.52 8.06 0.17
N ALA A 299 -19.96 7.08 0.98
CA ALA A 299 -21.08 6.21 0.62
C ALA A 299 -22.44 6.96 0.52
N ASP A 300 -22.54 8.13 1.13
CA ASP A 300 -23.75 8.98 1.10
C ASP A 300 -23.88 9.80 -0.18
N VAL A 301 -22.84 9.84 -1.03
CA VAL A 301 -22.90 10.53 -2.33
C VAL A 301 -23.68 9.67 -3.33
N PRO A 302 -24.76 10.17 -3.93
CA PRO A 302 -25.51 9.43 -4.93
C PRO A 302 -24.67 9.16 -6.20
N PRO A 303 -24.77 7.97 -6.84
CA PRO A 303 -24.08 7.67 -8.11
C PRO A 303 -24.44 8.63 -9.26
N GLU A 304 -25.59 9.29 -9.19
CA GLU A 304 -25.98 10.32 -10.14
C GLU A 304 -25.06 11.55 -10.07
N VAL A 305 -24.48 11.82 -8.89
CA VAL A 305 -23.53 12.92 -8.62
C VAL A 305 -22.10 12.49 -8.92
N CYS A 306 -21.65 11.38 -8.35
CA CYS A 306 -20.28 10.88 -8.55
C CYS A 306 -20.25 9.34 -8.46
N ASP A 307 -19.88 8.68 -9.56
CA ASP A 307 -19.91 7.21 -9.69
C ASP A 307 -18.59 6.64 -10.23
N PRO A 308 -17.50 6.73 -9.44
CA PRO A 308 -16.25 6.09 -9.79
C PRO A 308 -16.35 4.57 -9.69
N VAL A 309 -15.45 3.86 -10.36
CA VAL A 309 -15.39 2.40 -10.34
C VAL A 309 -15.40 1.86 -8.91
N ALA A 310 -16.16 0.78 -8.70
CA ALA A 310 -16.27 0.13 -7.40
C ALA A 310 -14.91 -0.42 -6.95
N GLY A 311 -14.62 -0.31 -5.65
CA GLY A 311 -13.36 -0.78 -5.07
C GLY A 311 -12.72 0.21 -4.11
N TRP A 312 -11.61 -0.24 -3.53
CA TRP A 312 -10.76 0.57 -2.67
C TRP A 312 -9.77 1.34 -3.54
N TRP A 313 -9.77 2.67 -3.37
CA TRP A 313 -8.99 3.66 -4.12
C TRP A 313 -9.33 3.75 -5.61
N ARG A 314 -9.59 4.98 -6.07
CA ARG A 314 -10.13 5.24 -7.39
C ARG A 314 -9.28 6.30 -8.06
N MET A 315 -8.86 6.04 -9.29
CA MET A 315 -8.11 7.02 -10.05
C MET A 315 -9.01 8.14 -10.57
N ALA A 316 -8.44 9.34 -10.65
CA ALA A 316 -9.00 10.49 -11.32
C ALA A 316 -7.90 11.25 -12.07
N LEU A 317 -8.31 12.14 -12.97
CA LEU A 317 -7.49 13.13 -13.64
C LEU A 317 -8.04 14.51 -13.28
N VAL A 318 -7.17 15.44 -12.93
CA VAL A 318 -7.52 16.86 -12.73
C VAL A 318 -6.73 17.71 -13.70
N ASP A 319 -7.44 18.55 -14.45
CA ASP A 319 -6.86 19.55 -15.34
C ASP A 319 -7.57 20.89 -15.13
N GLY A 320 -6.97 21.76 -14.32
CA GLY A 320 -7.59 23.02 -13.89
C GLY A 320 -8.92 22.79 -13.17
N ASP A 321 -10.01 23.29 -13.76
CA ASP A 321 -11.39 23.19 -13.28
C ASP A 321 -12.16 21.97 -13.85
N THR A 322 -11.44 21.02 -14.47
CA THR A 322 -12.02 19.79 -15.02
C THR A 322 -11.58 18.57 -14.21
N LEU A 323 -12.56 17.73 -13.86
CA LEU A 323 -12.37 16.46 -13.14
C LEU A 323 -12.87 15.31 -14.03
N VAL A 324 -12.02 14.30 -14.24
CA VAL A 324 -12.40 13.03 -14.88
C VAL A 324 -12.05 11.87 -13.98
N TYR A 325 -12.91 10.86 -13.86
CA TYR A 325 -12.64 9.67 -13.07
C TYR A 325 -13.06 8.38 -13.78
N LEU A 326 -12.35 7.30 -13.47
CA LEU A 326 -12.62 5.96 -14.01
C LEU A 326 -13.96 5.45 -13.47
N THR A 327 -14.82 4.94 -14.35
CA THR A 327 -16.09 4.29 -14.01
C THR A 327 -16.19 2.91 -14.67
N ALA A 328 -17.19 2.13 -14.27
CA ALA A 328 -17.50 0.86 -14.92
C ALA A 328 -19.01 0.60 -14.95
N ARG A 329 -19.52 0.09 -16.06
CA ARG A 329 -20.91 -0.42 -16.14
C ARG A 329 -20.94 -1.92 -16.30
N ARG A 330 -21.90 -2.56 -15.63
CA ARG A 330 -22.15 -3.99 -15.75
C ARG A 330 -22.77 -4.30 -17.11
N LEU A 331 -22.20 -5.26 -17.83
CA LEU A 331 -22.76 -5.86 -19.03
C LEU A 331 -23.15 -7.31 -18.70
N GLU A 332 -24.43 -7.61 -18.84
CA GLU A 332 -24.94 -8.98 -18.76
C GLU A 332 -25.12 -9.53 -20.17
N SER A 333 -24.46 -10.65 -20.47
CA SER A 333 -24.82 -11.54 -21.58
C SER A 333 -25.38 -12.85 -21.02
N ASP A 334 -26.00 -13.67 -21.88
CA ASP A 334 -26.61 -14.96 -21.49
C ASP A 334 -25.59 -15.93 -20.83
N ASP A 335 -24.29 -15.76 -21.10
CA ASP A 335 -23.22 -16.68 -20.68
C ASP A 335 -22.19 -16.08 -19.71
N GLU A 336 -22.09 -14.74 -19.56
CA GLU A 336 -21.07 -14.10 -18.71
C GLU A 336 -21.46 -12.71 -18.20
N VAL A 337 -21.08 -12.41 -16.95
CA VAL A 337 -21.15 -11.04 -16.39
C VAL A 337 -19.79 -10.38 -16.52
N ARG A 338 -19.72 -9.30 -17.29
CA ARG A 338 -18.52 -8.49 -17.46
C ARG A 338 -18.78 -7.03 -17.12
N TRP A 339 -17.72 -6.24 -16.98
CA TRP A 339 -17.80 -4.80 -16.72
C TRP A 339 -17.07 -4.05 -17.81
N GLU A 340 -17.74 -3.09 -18.44
CA GLU A 340 -17.10 -2.18 -19.37
C GLU A 340 -16.52 -0.99 -18.63
N LEU A 341 -15.24 -0.73 -18.86
CA LEU A 341 -14.55 0.44 -18.30
C LEU A 341 -14.88 1.69 -19.11
N GLY A 342 -14.99 2.82 -18.43
CA GLY A 342 -15.25 4.12 -19.03
C GLY A 342 -14.77 5.27 -18.16
N ALA A 343 -15.11 6.48 -18.56
CA ALA A 343 -14.75 7.70 -17.86
C ALA A 343 -15.99 8.57 -17.68
N ILE A 344 -16.14 9.19 -16.51
CA ILE A 344 -17.10 10.27 -16.28
C ILE A 344 -16.31 11.54 -16.02
N GLY A 345 -16.70 12.62 -16.68
CA GLY A 345 -16.04 13.92 -16.61
C GLY A 345 -17.02 15.04 -16.32
N HIS A 346 -16.50 16.06 -15.64
CA HIS A 346 -17.19 17.31 -15.31
C HIS A 346 -16.25 18.49 -15.52
N GLY A 347 -16.77 19.60 -16.03
CA GLY A 347 -15.99 20.82 -16.32
C GLY A 347 -15.75 21.08 -17.81
N PRO A 348 -15.10 22.20 -18.17
CA PRO A 348 -14.98 22.67 -19.55
C PRO A 348 -14.30 21.70 -20.52
N ALA A 349 -13.32 20.92 -20.05
CA ALA A 349 -12.57 19.97 -20.86
C ALA A 349 -13.06 18.51 -20.70
N ALA A 350 -14.23 18.29 -20.09
CA ALA A 350 -14.71 16.95 -19.73
C ALA A 350 -14.76 15.99 -20.93
N GLY A 351 -15.24 16.45 -22.09
CA GLY A 351 -15.33 15.60 -23.29
C GLY A 351 -13.98 15.15 -23.83
N GLU A 352 -13.00 16.05 -23.90
CA GLU A 352 -11.64 15.72 -24.36
C GLU A 352 -10.96 14.76 -23.39
N LEU A 353 -11.06 15.02 -22.08
CA LEU A 353 -10.39 14.20 -21.07
C LEU A 353 -11.04 12.82 -20.85
N THR A 354 -12.36 12.68 -21.02
CA THR A 354 -13.01 11.36 -20.96
C THR A 354 -12.66 10.51 -22.18
N GLU A 355 -12.52 11.12 -23.36
CA GLU A 355 -12.01 10.45 -24.56
C GLU A 355 -10.56 10.01 -24.39
N TYR A 356 -9.69 10.90 -23.90
CA TYR A 356 -8.30 10.59 -23.57
C TYR A 356 -8.18 9.40 -22.60
N LEU A 357 -8.91 9.41 -21.47
CA LEU A 357 -8.85 8.29 -20.52
C LEU A 357 -9.35 6.98 -21.16
N CYS A 358 -10.34 7.05 -22.06
CA CYS A 358 -10.79 5.87 -22.80
C CYS A 358 -9.77 5.37 -23.83
N ASP A 359 -8.97 6.25 -24.44
CA ASP A 359 -7.84 5.86 -25.29
C ASP A 359 -6.75 5.17 -24.48
N GLU A 360 -6.43 5.67 -23.28
CA GLU A 360 -5.49 5.00 -22.38
C GLU A 360 -5.99 3.63 -21.94
N ILE A 361 -7.29 3.48 -21.65
CA ILE A 361 -7.91 2.16 -21.39
C ILE A 361 -7.72 1.24 -22.60
N ARG A 362 -8.01 1.71 -23.82
CA ARG A 362 -7.88 0.92 -25.06
C ARG A 362 -6.42 0.54 -25.35
N SER A 363 -5.47 1.41 -25.06
CA SER A 363 -4.04 1.14 -25.21
C SER A 363 -3.53 0.14 -24.18
N TRP A 364 -3.98 0.25 -22.92
CA TRP A 364 -3.57 -0.64 -21.85
C TRP A 364 -4.16 -2.05 -21.99
N ALA A 365 -5.41 -2.17 -22.44
CA ALA A 365 -6.16 -3.41 -22.34
C ALA A 365 -5.48 -4.61 -23.04
N PRO A 366 -4.99 -4.54 -24.30
CA PRO A 366 -4.35 -5.69 -24.95
C PRO A 366 -3.09 -6.17 -24.21
N GLU A 367 -2.38 -5.26 -23.55
CA GLU A 367 -1.06 -5.50 -22.93
C GLU A 367 -1.13 -5.78 -21.42
N ARG A 368 -2.33 -5.68 -20.82
CA ARG A 368 -2.53 -5.67 -19.36
C ARG A 368 -2.00 -6.89 -18.59
N ASN A 369 -1.80 -8.02 -19.27
CA ASN A 369 -1.24 -9.25 -18.73
C ASN A 369 0.07 -9.68 -19.42
N GLN A 370 0.63 -8.82 -20.29
CA GLN A 370 1.83 -9.10 -21.07
C GLN A 370 3.10 -8.52 -20.44
N HIS A 371 2.96 -7.60 -19.49
CA HIS A 371 4.08 -6.92 -18.85
C HIS A 371 3.96 -6.93 -17.32
N THR A 372 5.08 -7.11 -16.65
CA THR A 372 5.21 -6.94 -15.20
C THR A 372 5.79 -5.54 -14.93
N PRO A 373 5.10 -4.71 -14.12
CA PRO A 373 5.65 -3.41 -13.74
C PRO A 373 6.84 -3.57 -12.80
N SER A 374 7.88 -2.77 -12.99
CA SER A 374 8.98 -2.61 -12.03
C SER A 374 9.20 -1.12 -11.73
N LEU A 375 9.31 -0.79 -10.46
CA LEU A 375 9.73 0.51 -9.96
C LEU A 375 11.24 0.49 -9.70
N ILE A 376 11.97 1.37 -10.40
CA ILE A 376 13.37 1.65 -10.15
C ILE A 376 13.46 2.99 -9.43
N VAL A 377 14.09 3.01 -8.27
CA VAL A 377 14.32 4.21 -7.49
C VAL A 377 15.80 4.59 -7.56
N TYR A 378 16.03 5.85 -7.92
CA TYR A 378 17.34 6.47 -8.02
C TYR A 378 17.52 7.52 -6.90
N PRO A 379 18.75 7.83 -6.47
CA PRO A 379 19.00 9.02 -5.66
C PRO A 379 18.53 10.31 -6.36
N ALA A 380 18.05 11.31 -5.59
CA ALA A 380 17.55 12.58 -6.14
C ALA A 380 18.52 13.31 -7.08
N GLY A 381 19.83 13.16 -6.87
CA GLY A 381 20.87 13.82 -7.66
C GLY A 381 21.22 13.13 -8.99
N THR A 382 20.62 11.99 -9.31
CA THR A 382 20.91 11.25 -10.55
C THR A 382 20.45 12.07 -11.77
N PRO A 383 21.29 12.31 -12.79
CA PRO A 383 20.91 13.09 -13.97
C PRO A 383 19.93 12.33 -14.87
N ASP A 384 19.10 13.05 -15.63
CA ASP A 384 18.09 12.47 -16.54
C ASP A 384 18.69 11.47 -17.55
N SER A 385 19.93 11.70 -17.98
CA SER A 385 20.64 10.82 -18.91
C SER A 385 20.95 9.43 -18.35
N GLU A 386 20.85 9.24 -17.03
CA GLU A 386 21.10 7.97 -16.35
C GLU A 386 19.83 7.23 -15.94
N LEU A 387 18.65 7.85 -16.14
CA LEU A 387 17.36 7.26 -15.82
C LEU A 387 16.89 6.34 -16.94
N ALA A 388 16.16 5.28 -16.56
CA ALA A 388 15.56 4.35 -17.51
C ALA A 388 14.30 4.90 -18.21
N GLY A 389 13.82 6.09 -17.84
CA GLY A 389 12.61 6.69 -18.37
C GLY A 389 12.19 7.95 -17.61
N PRO A 390 10.98 8.48 -17.89
CA PRO A 390 10.40 9.58 -17.12
C PRO A 390 10.34 9.24 -15.62
N ALA A 391 10.61 10.24 -14.79
CA ALA A 391 10.65 10.07 -13.35
C ALA A 391 9.62 10.92 -12.63
N ILE A 392 9.10 10.40 -11.52
CA ILE A 392 8.45 11.19 -10.48
C ILE A 392 9.54 11.64 -9.52
N ASP A 393 9.80 12.94 -9.47
CA ASP A 393 10.83 13.52 -8.62
C ASP A 393 10.32 13.68 -7.18
N LYS A 394 11.06 13.12 -6.23
CA LYS A 394 10.81 13.21 -4.79
C LYS A 394 11.93 14.01 -4.11
N THR A 395 11.90 14.16 -2.78
CA THR A 395 12.90 14.95 -2.04
C THR A 395 14.29 14.30 -2.07
N HIS A 396 14.33 12.98 -1.89
CA HIS A 396 15.52 12.16 -1.69
C HIS A 396 15.73 11.16 -2.82
N SER A 397 14.71 10.96 -3.67
CA SER A 397 14.76 9.98 -4.73
C SER A 397 14.03 10.40 -6.01
N ARG A 398 14.23 9.62 -7.07
CA ARG A 398 13.53 9.73 -8.35
C ARG A 398 12.94 8.36 -8.70
N PHE A 399 11.63 8.29 -8.91
CA PHE A 399 10.90 7.05 -9.15
C PHE A 399 10.68 6.87 -10.65
N VAL A 400 11.20 5.80 -11.24
CA VAL A 400 10.99 5.44 -12.65
C VAL A 400 10.26 4.12 -12.71
N LEU A 401 9.11 4.11 -13.39
CA LEU A 401 8.35 2.89 -13.61
C LEU A 401 8.66 2.33 -15.00
N THR A 402 9.04 1.06 -15.05
CA THR A 402 9.32 0.30 -16.26
C THR A 402 8.33 -0.87 -16.39
N TYR A 403 8.22 -1.42 -17.59
CA TYR A 403 7.34 -2.53 -17.92
C TYR A 403 8.14 -3.58 -18.68
N ASP A 404 8.45 -4.68 -18.00
CA ASP A 404 9.21 -5.78 -18.59
C ASP A 404 8.24 -6.84 -19.12
N PRO A 405 8.51 -7.48 -20.28
CA PRO A 405 7.67 -8.57 -20.78
C PRO A 405 7.58 -9.70 -19.75
N VAL A 406 6.39 -10.30 -19.62
CA VAL A 406 6.19 -11.52 -18.83
C VAL A 406 6.92 -12.66 -19.54
N GLU A 407 7.85 -13.32 -18.85
CA GLU A 407 8.61 -14.48 -19.36
C GLU A 407 7.75 -15.73 -19.61
#